data_AF-A0A075FZM6-F1
#
_entry.id   AF-A0A075FZM6-F1
#
_cell.length_a   1.000
_cell.length_b   1.000
_cell.length_c   1.000
_cell.angle_alpha   90.00
_cell.angle_beta   90.00
_cell.angle_gamma   90.00
#
_symmetry.space_group_name_H-M   'P 1'
#
loop_
_entity.id
_entity.type
_entity.pdbx_description
1 polymer ?
#
loop_
_entity_poly.entity_id
_entity_poly.type
_entity_poly.pdbx_seq_one_letter_code
_entity_poly.pdbx_strand_id
1 'polypeptide(L)'
;MENRIYKFQTTYLTGSLIREMVNNVLLEHGHEEYRNKLARLGMPVFDIQEMFTNVENIQNGVEDILFTSGKNTLAEYLVTNTLPKDIADSHLSGELHISNLGLWSLIPDTIFLNLKELIEDGIELKGKCPGVTRTPAPKTLDDLSKLLPMIFNLVSKESSQEVVIDDLAAVLGKFSKNTSDIEKMLANVFAMSSVSTSLDKTSTILSFRIPLSADKKLIDTIISAYNTFAKATPAPKIGLIIDYEKGKVADHSEILSQTISFGGNVMFTKGPCSTNAIKNSSKSTEPSIKLGSLSINLPRLALESSKDETYFRARLVLLMKPAIAAMATRKKDVSDLIRRGVNPILAEKTQFMQKNDSSLILNLVGLKEAVHKILGHKDDKEGKEILNKVLDTAVDIAHKKVKKWELMFLLQ
;
A
#
# COMPACT_ATOMS: atom_id res chain seq x y z
N MET A 1 18.45 42.85 -0.27
CA MET A 1 18.29 41.83 -1.34
C MET A 1 18.83 42.33 -2.68
N GLU A 2 18.35 43.46 -3.20
CA GLU A 2 18.79 44.05 -4.49
C GLU A 2 20.31 44.20 -4.61
N ASN A 3 20.97 44.77 -3.60
CA ASN A 3 22.43 44.92 -3.58
C ASN A 3 23.21 43.59 -3.62
N ARG A 4 22.59 42.45 -3.25
CA ARG A 4 23.22 41.12 -3.41
C ARG A 4 23.11 40.64 -4.85
N ILE A 5 21.96 40.84 -5.50
CA ILE A 5 21.75 40.48 -6.92
C ILE A 5 22.77 41.19 -7.81
N TYR A 6 22.97 42.50 -7.60
CA TYR A 6 23.95 43.27 -8.37
C TYR A 6 25.40 42.80 -8.19
N LYS A 7 25.75 42.15 -7.08
CA LYS A 7 27.11 41.65 -6.81
C LYS A 7 27.46 40.36 -7.55
N PHE A 8 26.48 39.54 -7.95
CA PHE A 8 26.74 38.25 -8.57
C PHE A 8 27.12 38.34 -10.05
N GLN A 9 26.97 39.51 -10.70
CA GLN A 9 27.37 39.76 -12.10
C GLN A 9 26.88 38.67 -13.09
N THR A 10 25.71 38.08 -12.86
CA THR A 10 25.20 36.98 -13.68
C THR A 10 24.72 37.47 -15.04
N THR A 11 25.03 36.72 -16.09
CA THR A 11 24.63 37.06 -17.48
C THR A 11 23.10 37.06 -17.69
N TYR A 12 22.36 36.30 -16.87
CA TYR A 12 20.89 36.22 -16.93
C TYR A 12 20.28 36.18 -15.53
N LEU A 13 19.37 37.11 -15.24
CA LEU A 13 18.57 37.13 -14.01
C LEU A 13 17.22 36.46 -14.27
N THR A 14 17.00 35.28 -13.70
CA THR A 14 15.73 34.54 -13.83
C THR A 14 14.91 34.61 -12.54
N GLY A 15 13.60 34.40 -12.64
CA GLY A 15 12.73 34.30 -11.46
C GLY A 15 13.14 33.18 -10.49
N SER A 16 13.78 32.10 -10.99
CA SER A 16 14.32 31.02 -10.14
C SER A 16 15.48 31.53 -9.29
N LEU A 17 16.43 32.23 -9.92
CA LEU A 17 17.61 32.76 -9.23
C LEU A 17 17.22 33.81 -8.18
N ILE A 18 16.29 34.71 -8.51
CA ILE A 18 15.74 35.69 -7.56
C ILE A 18 15.15 34.96 -6.35
N ARG A 19 14.35 33.92 -6.56
CA ARG A 19 13.69 33.14 -5.50
C ARG A 19 14.68 32.38 -4.63
N GLU A 20 15.75 31.81 -5.19
CA GLU A 20 16.82 31.19 -4.42
C GLU A 20 17.53 32.21 -3.51
N MET A 21 17.76 33.43 -4.01
CA MET A 21 18.31 34.51 -3.19
C MET A 21 17.35 34.95 -2.08
N VAL A 22 16.03 35.04 -2.36
CA VAL A 22 15.02 35.29 -1.31
C VAL A 22 15.07 34.19 -0.26
N ASN A 23 15.06 32.92 -0.67
CA ASN A 23 15.08 31.79 0.23
C ASN A 23 16.32 31.79 1.13
N ASN A 24 17.49 32.16 0.58
CA ASN A 24 18.71 32.32 1.37
C ASN A 24 18.56 33.41 2.45
N VAL A 25 18.01 34.58 2.10
CA VAL A 25 17.75 35.66 3.06
C VAL A 25 16.73 35.24 4.13
N LEU A 26 15.69 34.49 3.75
CA LEU A 26 14.70 33.98 4.72
C LEU A 26 15.35 33.04 5.74
N LEU A 27 16.28 32.19 5.31
CA LEU A 27 17.04 31.31 6.19
C LEU A 27 17.94 32.10 7.15
N GLU A 28 18.64 33.12 6.66
CA GLU A 28 19.48 34.00 7.51
C GLU A 28 18.71 34.67 8.65
N HIS A 29 17.41 34.95 8.44
CA HIS A 29 16.54 35.58 9.43
C HIS A 29 15.68 34.57 10.21
N GLY A 30 15.91 33.26 10.05
CA GLY A 30 15.17 32.20 10.77
C GLY A 30 13.73 32.00 10.30
N HIS A 31 13.35 32.50 9.13
CA HIS A 31 12.00 32.42 8.56
C HIS A 31 11.79 31.14 7.72
N GLU A 32 12.06 29.97 8.32
CA GLU A 32 11.98 28.67 7.66
C GLU A 32 10.60 28.38 7.05
N GLU A 33 9.52 28.74 7.74
CA GLU A 33 8.14 28.51 7.25
C GLU A 33 7.83 29.26 5.95
N TYR A 34 8.33 30.49 5.81
CA TYR A 34 8.16 31.28 4.58
C TYR A 34 9.01 30.72 3.45
N ARG A 35 10.23 30.25 3.75
CA ARG A 35 11.08 29.56 2.78
C ARG A 35 10.38 28.33 2.22
N ASN A 36 9.71 27.52 3.05
CA ASN A 36 9.02 26.32 2.59
C ASN A 36 7.85 26.63 1.64
N LYS A 37 7.10 27.72 1.89
CA LYS A 37 6.02 28.17 0.99
C LYS A 37 6.51 28.69 -0.36
N LEU A 38 7.72 29.25 -0.40
CA LEU A 38 8.32 29.82 -1.61
C LEU A 38 9.19 28.82 -2.37
N ALA A 39 9.57 27.72 -1.73
CA ALA A 39 10.36 26.66 -2.33
C ALA A 39 9.64 26.04 -3.55
N ARG A 40 10.43 25.74 -4.59
CA ARG A 40 9.95 24.96 -5.72
C ARG A 40 10.17 23.50 -5.39
N LEU A 41 9.14 22.69 -5.59
CA LEU A 41 9.23 21.25 -5.50
C LEU A 41 9.55 20.70 -6.88
N GLY A 42 10.44 19.72 -6.94
CA GLY A 42 10.86 19.12 -8.19
C GLY A 42 12.09 18.23 -8.04
N MET A 43 12.63 17.81 -9.16
CA MET A 43 13.80 16.95 -9.19
C MET A 43 15.05 17.68 -9.66
N PRO A 44 16.24 17.32 -9.12
CA PRO A 44 17.50 17.73 -9.71
C PRO A 44 17.57 17.38 -11.20
N VAL A 45 18.16 18.28 -12.00
CA VAL A 45 18.33 18.06 -13.46
C VAL A 45 19.13 16.80 -13.73
N PHE A 46 20.12 16.51 -12.89
CA PHE A 46 20.92 15.29 -12.96
C PHE A 46 20.05 14.03 -12.82
N ASP A 47 19.19 13.96 -11.81
CA ASP A 47 18.30 12.81 -11.59
C ASP A 47 17.36 12.59 -12.78
N ILE A 48 16.83 13.67 -13.38
CA ILE A 48 16.01 13.58 -14.60
C ILE A 48 16.84 13.04 -15.77
N GLN A 49 18.07 13.51 -15.94
CA GLN A 49 18.98 13.02 -16.99
C GLN A 49 19.35 11.54 -16.77
N GLU A 50 19.53 11.13 -15.51
CA GLU A 50 19.78 9.74 -15.15
C GLU A 50 18.58 8.86 -15.55
N MET A 51 17.35 9.31 -15.31
CA MET A 51 16.14 8.57 -15.73
C MET A 51 16.05 8.34 -17.25
N PHE A 52 16.66 9.21 -18.07
CA PHE A 52 16.71 9.03 -19.53
C PHE A 52 17.88 8.18 -20.02
N THR A 53 18.91 8.00 -19.20
CA THR A 53 20.15 7.32 -19.60
C THR A 53 20.29 5.93 -18.98
N ASN A 54 19.76 5.73 -17.77
CA ASN A 54 19.77 4.45 -17.06
C ASN A 54 18.44 3.69 -17.25
N VAL A 55 18.26 3.14 -18.46
CA VAL A 55 17.00 2.50 -18.88
C VAL A 55 16.80 1.08 -18.33
N GLU A 56 17.82 0.46 -17.73
CA GLU A 56 17.74 -0.91 -17.19
C GLU A 56 16.67 -1.04 -16.08
N ASN A 57 16.38 0.05 -15.39
CA ASN A 57 15.40 0.10 -14.31
C ASN A 57 13.97 0.43 -14.77
N ILE A 58 13.75 0.64 -16.07
CA ILE A 58 12.43 0.96 -16.64
C ILE A 58 11.72 -0.33 -17.04
N GLN A 59 10.62 -0.66 -16.34
CA GLN A 59 9.85 -1.88 -16.55
C GLN A 59 8.55 -1.64 -17.34
N ASN A 60 7.88 -0.51 -17.09
CA ASN A 60 6.58 -0.15 -17.69
C ASN A 60 6.70 1.01 -18.71
N GLY A 61 7.91 1.27 -19.21
CA GLY A 61 8.15 2.30 -20.24
C GLY A 61 7.96 3.73 -19.73
N VAL A 62 7.27 4.57 -20.51
CA VAL A 62 7.10 6.01 -20.23
C VAL A 62 6.37 6.27 -18.90
N GLU A 63 5.50 5.35 -18.50
CA GLU A 63 4.74 5.46 -17.25
C GLU A 63 5.66 5.54 -16.03
N ASP A 64 6.71 4.71 -15.99
CA ASP A 64 7.66 4.70 -14.86
C ASP A 64 8.36 6.05 -14.70
N ILE A 65 8.73 6.70 -15.81
CA ILE A 65 9.38 8.01 -15.81
C ILE A 65 8.44 9.08 -15.24
N LEU A 66 7.20 9.12 -15.75
CA LEU A 66 6.21 10.12 -15.34
C LEU A 66 5.79 9.91 -13.88
N PHE A 67 5.52 8.67 -13.48
CA PHE A 67 5.10 8.34 -12.11
C PHE A 67 6.23 8.56 -11.12
N THR A 68 7.46 8.13 -11.42
CA THR A 68 8.61 8.38 -10.53
C THR A 68 8.85 9.88 -10.36
N SER A 69 8.77 10.66 -11.43
CA SER A 69 8.95 12.12 -11.36
C SER A 69 7.88 12.81 -10.50
N GLY A 70 6.62 12.46 -10.72
CA GLY A 70 5.51 12.97 -9.92
C GLY A 70 5.61 12.55 -8.46
N LYS A 71 5.96 11.28 -8.20
CA LYS A 71 6.14 10.76 -6.85
C LYS A 71 7.26 11.43 -6.09
N ASN A 72 8.41 11.69 -6.72
CA ASN A 72 9.51 12.39 -6.07
C ASN A 72 9.10 13.81 -5.66
N THR A 73 8.38 14.50 -6.54
CA THR A 73 7.83 15.84 -6.25
C THR A 73 6.85 15.82 -5.07
N LEU A 74 5.95 14.82 -5.02
CA LEU A 74 5.00 14.65 -3.92
C LEU A 74 5.66 14.17 -2.63
N ALA A 75 6.72 13.38 -2.73
CA ALA A 75 7.51 12.96 -1.58
C ALA A 75 8.21 14.17 -0.93
N GLU A 76 8.77 15.07 -1.73
CA GLU A 76 9.32 16.33 -1.24
C GLU A 76 8.24 17.17 -0.57
N TYR A 77 7.07 17.33 -1.22
CA TYR A 77 5.94 18.04 -0.61
C TYR A 77 5.55 17.48 0.76
N LEU A 78 5.44 16.15 0.86
CA LEU A 78 5.07 15.45 2.08
C LEU A 78 6.05 15.76 3.20
N VAL A 79 7.36 15.59 2.95
CA VAL A 79 8.41 15.75 3.96
C VAL A 79 8.54 17.21 4.41
N THR A 80 8.39 18.19 3.51
CA THR A 80 8.65 19.59 3.84
C THR A 80 7.42 20.37 4.31
N ASN A 81 6.20 19.93 3.97
CA ASN A 81 4.97 20.70 4.22
C ASN A 81 3.86 19.93 4.94
N THR A 82 3.80 18.61 4.84
CA THR A 82 2.65 17.84 5.35
C THR A 82 2.99 17.06 6.63
N LEU A 83 4.16 16.43 6.70
CA LEU A 83 4.58 15.71 7.90
C LEU A 83 4.93 16.69 9.03
N PRO A 84 4.61 16.33 10.28
CA PRO A 84 5.21 16.97 11.44
C PRO A 84 6.74 16.95 11.36
N LYS A 85 7.39 18.05 11.78
CA LYS A 85 8.86 18.22 11.66
C LYS A 85 9.63 17.06 12.31
N ASP A 86 9.23 16.65 13.51
CA ASP A 86 9.81 15.52 14.22
C ASP A 86 9.69 14.19 13.47
N ILE A 87 8.57 13.95 12.76
CA ILE A 87 8.36 12.76 11.94
C ILE A 87 9.18 12.81 10.65
N ALA A 88 9.26 13.97 10.00
CA ALA A 88 10.13 14.17 8.84
C ALA A 88 11.60 13.95 9.22
N ASP A 89 12.06 14.54 10.32
CA ASP A 89 13.43 14.39 10.82
C ASP A 89 13.72 12.94 11.22
N SER A 90 12.78 12.26 11.87
CA SER A 90 12.89 10.84 12.21
C SER A 90 12.97 9.94 10.98
N HIS A 91 12.26 10.29 9.90
CA HIS A 91 12.35 9.59 8.62
C HIS A 91 13.72 9.78 7.97
N LEU A 92 14.19 11.03 7.89
CA LEU A 92 15.46 11.40 7.26
C LEU A 92 16.68 10.87 8.03
N SER A 93 16.58 10.77 9.36
CA SER A 93 17.62 10.20 10.22
C SER A 93 17.58 8.67 10.33
N GLY A 94 16.52 8.03 9.82
CA GLY A 94 16.37 6.57 9.81
C GLY A 94 15.87 5.95 11.12
N GLU A 95 15.33 6.74 12.06
CA GLU A 95 14.63 6.23 13.24
C GLU A 95 13.28 5.60 12.88
N LEU A 96 12.62 6.14 11.86
CA LEU A 96 11.44 5.55 11.22
C LEU A 96 11.61 5.54 9.71
N HIS A 97 10.79 4.73 9.04
CA HIS A 97 10.71 4.66 7.59
C HIS A 97 9.25 4.80 7.16
N ILE A 98 9.02 5.66 6.16
CA ILE A 98 7.74 5.80 5.48
C ILE A 98 7.94 5.29 4.06
N SER A 99 7.27 4.20 3.71
CA SER A 99 7.28 3.68 2.35
C SER A 99 6.38 4.52 1.45
N ASN A 100 6.76 4.65 0.18
CA ASN A 100 5.95 5.29 -0.86
C ASN A 100 5.48 6.71 -0.51
N LEU A 101 6.40 7.56 -0.03
CA LEU A 101 6.14 8.96 0.36
C LEU A 101 5.21 9.70 -0.63
N GLY A 102 5.48 9.61 -1.94
CA GLY A 102 4.68 10.29 -2.96
C GLY A 102 3.23 9.83 -3.10
N LEU A 103 2.86 8.70 -2.50
CA LEU A 103 1.50 8.13 -2.50
C LEU A 103 0.82 8.22 -1.12
N TRP A 104 1.54 8.68 -0.09
CA TRP A 104 1.13 8.68 1.32
C TRP A 104 -0.29 9.21 1.56
N SER A 105 -0.61 10.40 1.04
CA SER A 105 -1.92 11.04 1.23
C SER A 105 -2.93 10.64 0.15
N LEU A 106 -2.50 10.01 -0.95
CA LEU A 106 -3.29 9.82 -2.17
C LEU A 106 -4.11 8.53 -2.17
N ILE A 107 -3.54 7.45 -1.68
CA ILE A 107 -4.14 6.11 -1.73
C ILE A 107 -3.82 5.31 -0.47
N PRO A 108 -4.68 4.35 -0.13
CA PRO A 108 -4.36 3.35 0.88
C PRO A 108 -3.31 2.34 0.45
N ASP A 109 -2.81 1.57 1.42
CA ASP A 109 -1.80 0.53 1.16
C ASP A 109 -2.45 -0.79 0.79
N THR A 110 -3.41 -1.27 1.59
CA THR A 110 -4.16 -2.49 1.29
C THR A 110 -5.66 -2.23 1.37
N ILE A 111 -6.41 -2.78 0.44
CA ILE A 111 -7.88 -2.67 0.40
C ILE A 111 -8.47 -4.08 0.41
N PHE A 112 -9.51 -4.31 1.20
CA PHE A 112 -10.36 -5.50 1.12
C PHE A 112 -11.70 -5.11 0.52
N LEU A 113 -12.11 -5.83 -0.51
CA LEU A 113 -13.35 -5.60 -1.25
C LEU A 113 -14.14 -6.90 -1.41
N ASN A 114 -15.46 -6.76 -1.47
CA ASN A 114 -16.34 -7.85 -1.83
C ASN A 114 -16.70 -7.76 -3.33
N LEU A 115 -16.44 -8.83 -4.10
CA LEU A 115 -16.70 -8.81 -5.53
C LEU A 115 -18.19 -8.61 -5.86
N LYS A 116 -19.09 -9.13 -5.03
CA LYS A 116 -20.54 -9.01 -5.25
C LYS A 116 -21.00 -7.55 -5.21
N GLU A 117 -20.53 -6.77 -4.24
CA GLU A 117 -20.83 -5.33 -4.13
C GLU A 117 -20.18 -4.53 -5.26
N LEU A 118 -18.97 -4.94 -5.65
CA LEU A 118 -18.20 -4.26 -6.67
C LEU A 118 -18.90 -4.31 -8.04
N ILE A 119 -19.60 -5.40 -8.36
CA ILE A 119 -20.31 -5.59 -9.64
C ILE A 119 -21.80 -5.24 -9.59
N GLU A 120 -22.37 -4.95 -8.42
CA GLU A 120 -23.82 -4.84 -8.21
C GLU A 120 -24.48 -3.78 -9.11
N ASP A 121 -23.81 -2.64 -9.29
CA ASP A 121 -24.30 -1.51 -10.09
C ASP A 121 -23.66 -1.45 -11.50
N GLY A 122 -22.70 -2.32 -11.79
CA GLY A 122 -21.82 -2.19 -12.96
C GLY A 122 -20.74 -1.11 -12.77
N ILE A 123 -20.48 -0.30 -13.80
CA ILE A 123 -19.48 0.79 -13.77
C ILE A 123 -20.19 2.13 -13.98
N GLU A 124 -20.38 2.88 -12.90
CA GLU A 124 -20.99 4.22 -12.90
C GLU A 124 -20.10 5.25 -12.16
N LEU A 125 -18.94 5.58 -12.74
CA LEU A 125 -17.89 6.42 -12.14
C LEU A 125 -18.24 7.92 -11.98
N LYS A 126 -19.51 8.32 -11.99
CA LYS A 126 -20.03 9.69 -11.70
C LYS A 126 -19.22 10.84 -12.35
N GLY A 127 -18.86 10.69 -13.62
CA GLY A 127 -18.11 11.69 -14.40
C GLY A 127 -16.57 11.59 -14.31
N LYS A 128 -16.02 10.68 -13.50
CA LYS A 128 -14.60 10.34 -13.48
C LYS A 128 -14.25 9.32 -14.56
N CYS A 129 -13.00 9.28 -15.01
CA CYS A 129 -12.51 8.34 -16.04
C CYS A 129 -13.44 8.32 -17.29
N PRO A 130 -13.53 9.41 -18.06
CA PRO A 130 -14.42 9.50 -19.22
C PRO A 130 -14.06 8.52 -20.34
N GLY A 131 -12.80 8.06 -20.41
CA GLY A 131 -12.36 7.04 -21.37
C GLY A 131 -12.76 5.60 -21.02
N VAL A 132 -13.43 5.37 -19.88
CA VAL A 132 -13.87 4.03 -19.46
C VAL A 132 -15.32 3.80 -19.85
N THR A 133 -15.61 2.68 -20.51
CA THR A 133 -16.97 2.30 -20.89
C THR A 133 -17.87 2.14 -19.67
N ARG A 134 -19.02 2.81 -19.68
CA ARG A 134 -20.07 2.60 -18.68
C ARG A 134 -20.83 1.33 -19.01
N THR A 135 -21.00 0.48 -18.02
CA THR A 135 -21.64 -0.83 -18.18
C THR A 135 -22.64 -1.04 -17.06
N PRO A 136 -23.85 -1.59 -17.36
CA PRO A 136 -24.80 -1.94 -16.31
C PRO A 136 -24.33 -3.18 -15.54
N ALA A 137 -25.03 -3.51 -14.47
CA ALA A 137 -24.84 -4.74 -13.72
C ALA A 137 -24.84 -5.99 -14.64
N PRO A 138 -23.90 -6.92 -14.47
CA PRO A 138 -23.77 -8.09 -15.35
C PRO A 138 -24.93 -9.05 -15.12
N LYS A 139 -25.50 -9.60 -16.20
CA LYS A 139 -26.60 -10.59 -16.14
C LYS A 139 -26.16 -11.97 -16.63
N THR A 140 -25.16 -12.03 -17.49
CA THR A 140 -24.62 -13.25 -18.08
C THR A 140 -23.14 -13.43 -17.77
N LEU A 141 -22.61 -14.64 -17.98
CA LEU A 141 -21.18 -14.90 -17.86
C LEU A 141 -20.35 -14.07 -18.86
N ASP A 142 -20.91 -13.79 -20.04
CA ASP A 142 -20.27 -12.95 -21.06
C ASP A 142 -20.19 -11.47 -20.60
N ASP A 143 -21.26 -10.93 -19.99
CA ASP A 143 -21.22 -9.59 -19.40
C ASP A 143 -20.13 -9.50 -18.32
N LEU A 144 -20.04 -10.52 -17.47
CA LEU A 144 -19.05 -10.60 -16.41
C LEU A 144 -17.62 -10.65 -16.99
N SER A 145 -17.42 -11.33 -18.13
CA SER A 145 -16.12 -11.47 -18.78
C SER A 145 -15.56 -10.14 -19.29
N LYS A 146 -16.46 -9.22 -19.65
CA LYS A 146 -16.12 -7.86 -20.09
C LYS A 146 -15.95 -6.93 -18.90
N LEU A 147 -16.80 -7.07 -17.89
CA LEU A 147 -16.83 -6.19 -16.72
C LEU A 147 -15.61 -6.36 -15.82
N LEU A 148 -15.24 -7.61 -15.48
CA LEU A 148 -14.20 -7.88 -14.48
C LEU A 148 -12.84 -7.27 -14.85
N PRO A 149 -12.32 -7.40 -16.08
CA PRO A 149 -11.04 -6.80 -16.43
C PRO A 149 -11.03 -5.27 -16.29
N MET A 150 -12.13 -4.60 -16.63
CA MET A 150 -12.25 -3.15 -16.47
C MET A 150 -12.19 -2.76 -14.99
N ILE A 151 -12.96 -3.43 -14.15
CA ILE A 151 -12.99 -3.18 -12.70
C ILE A 151 -11.63 -3.46 -12.07
N PHE A 152 -11.02 -4.60 -12.39
CA PHE A 152 -9.71 -5.00 -11.85
C PHE A 152 -8.60 -4.02 -12.23
N ASN A 153 -8.59 -3.54 -13.47
CA ASN A 153 -7.65 -2.51 -13.90
C ASN A 153 -7.86 -1.19 -13.13
N LEU A 154 -9.11 -0.75 -12.95
CA LEU A 154 -9.39 0.49 -12.23
C LEU A 154 -8.99 0.41 -10.75
N VAL A 155 -9.40 -0.66 -10.07
CA VAL A 155 -9.18 -0.80 -8.63
C VAL A 155 -7.70 -1.03 -8.28
N SER A 156 -6.93 -1.65 -9.18
CA SER A 156 -5.48 -1.83 -8.99
C SER A 156 -4.72 -0.50 -8.85
N LYS A 157 -5.30 0.62 -9.30
CA LYS A 157 -4.71 1.97 -9.21
C LYS A 157 -5.12 2.72 -7.96
N GLU A 158 -5.94 2.13 -7.10
CA GLU A 158 -6.46 2.76 -5.89
C GLU A 158 -5.80 2.25 -4.61
N SER A 159 -4.82 1.34 -4.74
CA SER A 159 -4.00 0.83 -3.65
C SER A 159 -2.52 0.90 -4.02
N SER A 160 -1.65 1.10 -3.03
CA SER A 160 -0.19 1.15 -3.22
C SER A 160 0.50 -0.21 -3.11
N GLN A 161 -0.16 -1.24 -2.55
CA GLN A 161 0.43 -2.57 -2.35
C GLN A 161 -0.49 -3.71 -2.83
N GLU A 162 -1.73 -3.78 -2.35
CA GLU A 162 -2.59 -4.94 -2.58
C GLU A 162 -4.09 -4.61 -2.50
N VAL A 163 -4.87 -5.19 -3.41
CA VAL A 163 -6.33 -5.25 -3.31
C VAL A 163 -6.74 -6.71 -3.15
N VAL A 164 -7.31 -7.05 -2.00
CA VAL A 164 -7.86 -8.36 -1.69
C VAL A 164 -9.34 -8.37 -2.05
N ILE A 165 -9.74 -9.34 -2.87
CA ILE A 165 -11.10 -9.50 -3.37
C ILE A 165 -11.69 -10.82 -2.86
N ASP A 166 -12.76 -10.70 -2.09
CA ASP A 166 -13.55 -11.81 -1.57
C ASP A 166 -14.68 -12.22 -2.55
N ASP A 167 -15.29 -13.38 -2.30
CA ASP A 167 -16.49 -13.90 -2.96
C ASP A 167 -16.39 -14.20 -4.47
N LEU A 168 -15.19 -14.37 -5.03
CA LEU A 168 -15.01 -14.76 -6.44
C LEU A 168 -15.77 -16.05 -6.78
N ALA A 169 -15.60 -17.11 -5.99
CA ALA A 169 -16.28 -18.39 -6.22
C ALA A 169 -17.81 -18.27 -6.13
N ALA A 170 -18.31 -17.52 -5.15
CA ALA A 170 -19.76 -17.30 -4.98
C ALA A 170 -20.36 -16.54 -6.16
N VAL A 171 -19.66 -15.52 -6.67
CA VAL A 171 -20.07 -14.77 -7.86
C VAL A 171 -20.07 -15.68 -9.09
N LEU A 172 -18.97 -16.39 -9.38
CA LEU A 172 -18.89 -17.27 -10.55
C LEU A 172 -19.98 -18.35 -10.56
N GLY A 173 -20.23 -18.98 -9.40
CA GLY A 173 -21.27 -20.01 -9.25
C GLY A 173 -22.71 -19.50 -9.43
N LYS A 174 -22.95 -18.19 -9.32
CA LYS A 174 -24.24 -17.56 -9.61
C LYS A 174 -24.47 -17.39 -11.13
N PHE A 175 -23.42 -17.14 -11.90
CA PHE A 175 -23.54 -16.86 -13.34
C PHE A 175 -23.46 -18.11 -14.22
N SER A 176 -22.78 -19.16 -13.78
CA SER A 176 -22.72 -20.42 -14.53
C SER A 176 -22.51 -21.63 -13.62
N LYS A 177 -23.02 -22.78 -14.06
CA LYS A 177 -22.72 -24.11 -13.50
C LYS A 177 -21.71 -24.88 -14.38
N ASN A 178 -21.42 -24.39 -15.59
CA ASN A 178 -20.48 -25.02 -16.51
C ASN A 178 -19.04 -24.60 -16.16
N THR A 179 -18.30 -25.53 -15.56
CA THR A 179 -16.92 -25.29 -15.12
C THR A 179 -15.96 -25.00 -16.27
N SER A 180 -16.17 -25.60 -17.44
CA SER A 180 -15.30 -25.35 -18.60
C SER A 180 -15.41 -23.91 -19.12
N ASP A 181 -16.64 -23.37 -19.12
CA ASP A 181 -16.87 -21.99 -19.56
C ASP A 181 -16.29 -20.99 -18.54
N ILE A 182 -16.45 -21.28 -17.24
CA ILE A 182 -15.88 -20.49 -16.15
C ILE A 182 -14.35 -20.47 -16.26
N GLU A 183 -13.72 -21.62 -16.47
CA GLU A 183 -12.26 -21.74 -16.56
C GLU A 183 -11.69 -20.86 -17.67
N LYS A 184 -12.24 -21.01 -18.89
CA LYS A 184 -11.81 -20.25 -20.07
C LYS A 184 -12.05 -18.76 -19.90
N MET A 185 -13.22 -18.40 -19.39
CA MET A 185 -13.58 -17.01 -19.11
C MET A 185 -12.62 -16.39 -18.09
N LEU A 186 -12.36 -17.06 -16.97
CA LEU A 186 -11.55 -16.52 -15.89
C LEU A 186 -10.08 -16.39 -16.27
N ALA A 187 -9.53 -17.36 -17.03
CA ALA A 187 -8.19 -17.26 -17.57
C ALA A 187 -8.02 -16.03 -18.49
N ASN A 188 -9.02 -15.76 -19.35
CA ASN A 188 -9.05 -14.55 -20.17
C ASN A 188 -9.15 -13.28 -19.31
N VAL A 189 -9.97 -13.29 -18.26
CA VAL A 189 -10.11 -12.14 -17.35
C VAL A 189 -8.78 -11.83 -16.67
N PHE A 190 -8.06 -12.83 -16.18
CA PHE A 190 -6.74 -12.63 -15.57
C PHE A 190 -5.73 -12.07 -16.58
N ALA A 191 -5.66 -12.65 -17.79
CA ALA A 191 -4.78 -12.16 -18.85
C ALA A 191 -5.10 -10.72 -19.28
N MET A 192 -6.39 -10.36 -19.39
CA MET A 192 -6.81 -9.00 -19.72
C MET A 192 -6.59 -8.00 -18.57
N SER A 193 -6.54 -8.48 -17.33
CA SER A 193 -6.31 -7.62 -16.15
C SER A 193 -4.82 -7.38 -15.89
N SER A 194 -3.93 -8.18 -16.46
CA SER A 194 -2.48 -8.06 -16.22
C SER A 194 -1.82 -6.85 -16.88
N VAL A 195 -2.53 -6.14 -17.77
CA VAL A 195 -2.06 -4.91 -18.42
C VAL A 195 -2.31 -3.66 -17.57
N SER A 196 -2.62 -3.81 -16.29
CA SER A 196 -2.82 -2.67 -15.40
C SER A 196 -1.51 -1.89 -15.16
N THR A 197 -1.65 -0.57 -15.10
CA THR A 197 -0.54 0.37 -14.92
C THR A 197 -0.08 0.37 -13.46
N SER A 198 1.23 0.34 -13.24
CA SER A 198 1.83 0.41 -11.91
C SER A 198 2.05 1.84 -11.47
N LEU A 199 1.73 2.17 -10.21
CA LEU A 199 2.04 3.49 -9.62
C LEU A 199 3.43 3.54 -8.98
N ASP A 200 4.13 2.41 -8.92
CA ASP A 200 5.46 2.29 -8.34
C ASP A 200 6.29 1.19 -9.03
N LYS A 201 7.57 1.07 -8.67
CA LYS A 201 8.42 -0.06 -9.02
C LYS A 201 7.78 -1.39 -8.62
N THR A 202 7.13 -1.43 -7.45
CA THR A 202 6.31 -2.57 -7.02
C THR A 202 4.87 -2.34 -7.41
N SER A 203 4.33 -3.19 -8.30
CA SER A 203 2.93 -3.09 -8.69
C SER A 203 1.97 -3.56 -7.62
N THR A 204 0.79 -2.95 -7.60
CA THR A 204 -0.33 -3.38 -6.78
C THR A 204 -0.76 -4.79 -7.18
N ILE A 205 -0.79 -5.69 -6.20
CA ILE A 205 -1.20 -7.07 -6.39
C ILE A 205 -2.73 -7.16 -6.26
N LEU A 206 -3.39 -7.81 -7.21
CA LEU A 206 -4.80 -8.18 -7.10
C LEU A 206 -4.90 -9.61 -6.54
N SER A 207 -5.33 -9.75 -5.31
CA SER A 207 -5.37 -11.04 -4.62
C SER A 207 -6.81 -11.53 -4.46
N PHE A 208 -7.10 -12.76 -4.90
CA PHE A 208 -8.42 -13.37 -4.75
C PHE A 208 -8.40 -14.37 -3.61
N ARG A 209 -9.26 -14.16 -2.60
CA ARG A 209 -9.41 -15.13 -1.52
C ARG A 209 -10.31 -16.28 -1.95
N ILE A 210 -9.82 -17.50 -1.78
CA ILE A 210 -10.48 -18.74 -2.14
C ILE A 210 -10.67 -19.60 -0.88
N PRO A 211 -11.86 -19.58 -0.26
CA PRO A 211 -12.17 -20.45 0.88
C PRO A 211 -12.31 -21.91 0.44
N LEU A 212 -11.55 -22.80 1.08
CA LEU A 212 -11.59 -24.24 0.81
C LEU A 212 -12.87 -24.95 1.30
N SER A 213 -13.81 -24.21 1.90
CA SER A 213 -15.12 -24.72 2.30
C SER A 213 -16.14 -24.75 1.16
N ALA A 214 -15.82 -24.11 0.03
CA ALA A 214 -16.73 -24.06 -1.13
C ALA A 214 -16.69 -25.36 -1.95
N ASP A 215 -17.47 -25.39 -3.04
CA ASP A 215 -17.53 -26.55 -3.94
C ASP A 215 -16.15 -26.87 -4.52
N LYS A 216 -15.67 -28.10 -4.27
CA LYS A 216 -14.33 -28.56 -4.68
C LYS A 216 -14.08 -28.35 -6.17
N LYS A 217 -15.07 -28.72 -7.01
CA LYS A 217 -14.93 -28.66 -8.46
C LYS A 217 -14.75 -27.22 -8.94
N LEU A 218 -15.53 -26.29 -8.39
CA LEU A 218 -15.40 -24.87 -8.70
C LEU A 218 -14.06 -24.28 -8.21
N ILE A 219 -13.57 -24.68 -7.04
CA ILE A 219 -12.25 -24.26 -6.54
C ILE A 219 -11.15 -24.73 -7.49
N ASP A 220 -11.15 -26.01 -7.87
CA ASP A 220 -10.17 -26.56 -8.81
C ASP A 220 -10.23 -25.84 -10.17
N THR A 221 -11.42 -25.49 -10.64
CA THR A 221 -11.62 -24.68 -11.85
C THR A 221 -10.96 -23.29 -11.74
N ILE A 222 -11.12 -22.60 -10.60
CA ILE A 222 -10.50 -21.28 -10.38
C ILE A 222 -8.96 -21.40 -10.37
N ILE A 223 -8.43 -22.40 -9.68
CA ILE A 223 -6.98 -22.62 -9.61
C ILE A 223 -6.43 -23.01 -10.99
N SER A 224 -7.16 -23.82 -11.76
CA SER A 224 -6.77 -24.20 -13.13
C SER A 224 -6.72 -22.98 -14.08
N ALA A 225 -7.71 -22.10 -14.01
CA ALA A 225 -7.72 -20.85 -14.76
C ALA A 225 -6.53 -19.96 -14.38
N TYR A 226 -6.22 -19.87 -13.08
CA TYR A 226 -5.05 -19.15 -12.60
C TYR A 226 -3.74 -19.79 -13.07
N ASN A 227 -3.62 -21.12 -13.07
CA ASN A 227 -2.45 -21.83 -13.58
C ASN A 227 -2.20 -21.54 -15.06
N THR A 228 -3.26 -21.47 -15.85
CA THR A 228 -3.18 -21.10 -17.27
C THR A 228 -2.60 -19.69 -17.44
N PHE A 229 -3.06 -18.74 -16.62
CA PHE A 229 -2.55 -17.37 -16.59
C PHE A 229 -1.09 -17.28 -16.09
N ALA A 230 -0.79 -17.90 -14.95
CA ALA A 230 0.53 -17.86 -14.32
C ALA A 230 1.61 -18.46 -15.22
N LYS A 231 1.30 -19.57 -15.91
CA LYS A 231 2.21 -20.19 -16.88
C LYS A 231 2.58 -19.25 -18.05
N ALA A 232 1.68 -18.34 -18.43
CA ALA A 232 1.89 -17.39 -19.51
C ALA A 232 2.46 -16.03 -19.04
N THR A 233 2.60 -15.81 -17.73
CA THR A 233 2.91 -14.49 -17.17
C THR A 233 4.17 -14.58 -16.29
N PRO A 234 5.33 -14.05 -16.72
CA PRO A 234 6.60 -14.19 -15.99
C PRO A 234 6.59 -13.61 -14.57
N ALA A 235 5.86 -12.50 -14.37
CA ALA A 235 5.71 -11.84 -13.07
C ALA A 235 4.22 -11.53 -12.80
N PRO A 236 3.45 -12.51 -12.30
CA PRO A 236 2.02 -12.34 -12.08
C PRO A 236 1.72 -11.25 -11.04
N LYS A 237 0.94 -10.23 -11.44
CA LYS A 237 0.39 -9.19 -10.54
C LYS A 237 -0.98 -9.58 -9.95
N ILE A 238 -1.35 -10.84 -10.11
CA ILE A 238 -2.57 -11.44 -9.58
C ILE A 238 -2.15 -12.61 -8.69
N GLY A 239 -2.73 -12.69 -7.49
CA GLY A 239 -2.44 -13.74 -6.51
C GLY A 239 -3.69 -14.48 -6.04
N LEU A 240 -3.48 -15.67 -5.47
CA LEU A 240 -4.51 -16.45 -4.79
C LEU A 240 -4.22 -16.53 -3.30
N ILE A 241 -5.23 -16.27 -2.47
CA ILE A 241 -5.17 -16.44 -1.02
C ILE A 241 -6.03 -17.65 -0.68
N ILE A 242 -5.39 -18.79 -0.44
CA ILE A 242 -6.02 -20.06 -0.12
C ILE A 242 -6.38 -20.05 1.36
N ASP A 243 -7.66 -19.87 1.66
CA ASP A 243 -8.17 -19.87 3.03
C ASP A 243 -8.58 -21.28 3.44
N TYR A 244 -7.79 -21.86 4.34
CA TYR A 244 -7.97 -23.21 4.86
C TYR A 244 -8.52 -23.23 6.29
N GLU A 245 -9.10 -22.12 6.77
CA GLU A 245 -9.78 -22.10 8.08
C GLU A 245 -10.88 -23.19 8.16
N LYS A 246 -11.60 -23.37 7.05
CA LYS A 246 -12.63 -24.41 6.89
C LYS A 246 -12.35 -25.18 5.60
N GLY A 247 -11.60 -26.28 5.68
CA GLY A 247 -11.26 -27.11 4.52
C GLY A 247 -9.88 -27.73 4.66
N LYS A 248 -9.46 -28.55 3.68
CA LYS A 248 -8.16 -29.23 3.70
C LYS A 248 -7.37 -28.90 2.44
N VAL A 249 -6.19 -28.33 2.62
CA VAL A 249 -5.25 -28.05 1.51
C VAL A 249 -4.88 -29.33 0.76
N ALA A 250 -4.82 -30.47 1.46
CA ALA A 250 -4.50 -31.78 0.86
C ALA A 250 -5.46 -32.17 -0.27
N ASP A 251 -6.71 -31.69 -0.26
CA ASP A 251 -7.69 -32.04 -1.29
C ASP A 251 -7.39 -31.38 -2.65
N HIS A 252 -6.51 -30.37 -2.66
CA HIS A 252 -6.13 -29.53 -3.80
C HIS A 252 -4.60 -29.46 -4.00
N SER A 253 -3.83 -30.33 -3.34
CA SER A 253 -2.36 -30.19 -3.28
C SER A 253 -1.67 -30.31 -4.64
N GLU A 254 -2.17 -31.17 -5.52
CA GLU A 254 -1.59 -31.37 -6.85
C GLU A 254 -1.69 -30.11 -7.70
N ILE A 255 -2.89 -29.54 -7.84
CA ILE A 255 -3.12 -28.35 -8.67
C ILE A 255 -2.44 -27.10 -8.09
N LEU A 256 -2.37 -26.98 -6.76
CA LEU A 256 -1.63 -25.91 -6.07
C LEU A 256 -0.12 -26.05 -6.23
N SER A 257 0.41 -27.28 -6.24
CA SER A 257 1.84 -27.51 -6.49
C SER A 257 2.24 -27.07 -7.90
N GLN A 258 1.36 -27.29 -8.88
CA GLN A 258 1.54 -26.78 -10.24
C GLN A 258 1.55 -25.25 -10.24
N THR A 259 0.64 -24.60 -9.51
CA THR A 259 0.62 -23.14 -9.38
C THR A 259 1.95 -22.58 -8.92
N ILE A 260 2.51 -23.17 -7.86
CA ILE A 260 3.81 -22.75 -7.29
C ILE A 260 4.93 -23.00 -8.32
N SER A 261 4.90 -24.13 -9.02
CA SER A 261 5.92 -24.45 -10.04
C SER A 261 5.93 -23.48 -11.23
N PHE A 262 4.79 -22.85 -11.54
CA PHE A 262 4.68 -21.83 -12.58
C PHE A 262 5.08 -20.42 -12.09
N GLY A 263 5.50 -20.26 -10.83
CA GLY A 263 5.79 -18.96 -10.25
C GLY A 263 4.54 -18.15 -9.89
N GLY A 264 3.38 -18.83 -9.73
CA GLY A 264 2.15 -18.18 -9.28
C GLY A 264 2.28 -17.64 -7.85
N ASN A 265 1.70 -16.46 -7.61
CA ASN A 265 1.63 -15.86 -6.29
C ASN A 265 0.50 -16.51 -5.48
N VAL A 266 0.86 -17.35 -4.49
CA VAL A 266 -0.08 -18.09 -3.65
C VAL A 266 0.27 -17.90 -2.18
N MET A 267 -0.73 -17.53 -1.37
CA MET A 267 -0.63 -17.42 0.08
C MET A 267 -1.61 -18.39 0.74
N PHE A 268 -1.23 -18.99 1.87
CA PHE A 268 -2.08 -19.87 2.66
C PHE A 268 -2.44 -19.21 3.99
N THR A 269 -3.72 -19.03 4.28
CA THR A 269 -4.18 -18.34 5.49
C THR A 269 -5.29 -19.08 6.22
N LYS A 270 -5.44 -18.77 7.51
CA LYS A 270 -6.66 -19.08 8.27
C LYS A 270 -7.44 -17.78 8.42
N GLY A 271 -8.51 -17.63 7.64
CA GLY A 271 -9.37 -16.46 7.66
C GLY A 271 -8.93 -15.33 6.73
N PRO A 272 -9.65 -14.19 6.77
CA PRO A 272 -9.47 -13.07 5.86
C PRO A 272 -8.16 -12.32 6.12
N CYS A 273 -7.26 -12.41 5.15
CA CYS A 273 -5.91 -11.90 5.26
C CYS A 273 -5.37 -11.54 3.87
N SER A 274 -4.41 -10.62 3.83
CA SER A 274 -3.69 -10.19 2.64
C SER A 274 -2.42 -11.04 2.43
N THR A 275 -1.77 -10.96 1.26
CA THR A 275 -0.48 -11.62 1.00
C THR A 275 0.67 -11.08 1.86
N ASN A 276 0.54 -9.86 2.38
CA ASN A 276 1.46 -9.27 3.37
C ASN A 276 1.05 -9.58 4.82
N ALA A 277 0.28 -10.65 5.03
CA ALA A 277 -0.24 -11.09 6.32
C ALA A 277 -1.16 -10.08 7.03
N ILE A 278 -1.66 -9.06 6.34
CA ILE A 278 -2.57 -8.05 6.92
C ILE A 278 -3.95 -8.67 7.11
N LYS A 279 -4.41 -8.74 8.37
CA LYS A 279 -5.74 -9.28 8.68
C LYS A 279 -6.84 -8.25 8.42
N ASN A 280 -8.02 -8.76 8.07
CA ASN A 280 -9.24 -7.97 8.03
C ASN A 280 -10.22 -8.45 9.11
N SER A 281 -10.36 -7.72 10.22
CA SER A 281 -11.38 -8.04 11.22
C SER A 281 -12.82 -7.63 10.85
N SER A 282 -13.00 -6.88 9.76
CA SER A 282 -14.32 -6.41 9.37
C SER A 282 -15.22 -7.60 9.07
N LYS A 283 -16.38 -7.65 9.71
CA LYS A 283 -17.48 -8.57 9.36
C LYS A 283 -18.42 -7.96 8.30
N SER A 284 -18.18 -6.71 7.92
CA SER A 284 -18.94 -6.01 6.90
C SER A 284 -18.45 -6.41 5.52
N THR A 285 -19.35 -6.39 4.55
CA THR A 285 -19.01 -6.53 3.12
C THR A 285 -18.47 -5.23 2.53
N GLU A 286 -18.66 -4.11 3.23
CA GLU A 286 -18.15 -2.79 2.84
C GLU A 286 -16.60 -2.77 2.72
N PRO A 287 -16.04 -1.87 1.87
CA PRO A 287 -14.60 -1.73 1.71
C PRO A 287 -13.86 -1.50 3.04
N SER A 288 -12.89 -2.38 3.35
CA SER A 288 -11.96 -2.15 4.45
C SER A 288 -10.62 -1.65 3.93
N ILE A 289 -10.11 -0.61 4.56
CA ILE A 289 -8.91 0.11 4.11
C ILE A 289 -7.83 0.02 5.19
N LYS A 290 -6.62 -0.39 4.80
CA LYS A 290 -5.46 -0.53 5.69
C LYS A 290 -4.38 0.47 5.29
N LEU A 291 -3.91 1.25 6.26
CA LEU A 291 -2.82 2.22 6.09
C LEU A 291 -1.65 1.78 6.98
N GLY A 292 -0.59 1.25 6.38
CA GLY A 292 0.53 0.58 7.05
C GLY A 292 1.92 0.95 6.54
N SER A 293 2.07 2.07 5.85
CA SER A 293 3.36 2.47 5.25
C SER A 293 4.40 3.04 6.22
N LEU A 294 4.12 3.13 7.53
CA LEU A 294 5.08 3.63 8.53
C LEU A 294 5.65 2.49 9.38
N SER A 295 6.98 2.44 9.44
CA SER A 295 7.75 1.43 10.17
C SER A 295 8.75 2.07 11.12
N ILE A 296 8.87 1.57 12.34
CA ILE A 296 9.87 2.02 13.33
C ILE A 296 11.08 1.09 13.29
N ASN A 297 12.28 1.68 13.20
CA ASN A 297 13.55 0.97 13.17
C ASN A 297 14.02 0.67 14.60
N LEU A 298 13.61 -0.49 15.14
CA LEU A 298 13.98 -0.87 16.51
C LEU A 298 15.50 -1.02 16.70
N PRO A 299 16.27 -1.60 15.75
CA PRO A 299 17.73 -1.65 15.86
C PRO A 299 18.36 -0.27 16.06
N ARG A 300 17.90 0.75 15.32
CA ARG A 300 18.40 2.12 15.46
C ARG A 300 18.15 2.68 16.85
N LEU A 301 16.92 2.53 17.35
CA LEU A 301 16.56 2.98 18.69
C LEU A 301 17.36 2.25 19.78
N ALA A 302 17.60 0.95 19.62
CA ALA A 302 18.40 0.16 20.55
C ALA A 302 19.87 0.59 20.53
N LEU A 303 20.43 0.92 19.37
CA LEU A 303 21.83 1.36 19.25
C LEU A 303 22.08 2.62 20.07
N GLU A 304 21.17 3.58 19.97
CA GLU A 304 21.25 4.85 20.67
C GLU A 304 20.83 4.77 22.14
N SER A 305 20.44 3.57 22.61
CA SER A 305 20.06 3.34 24.00
C SER A 305 21.22 3.00 24.93
N SER A 306 22.44 2.87 24.39
CA SER A 306 23.62 2.45 25.16
C SER A 306 23.39 1.16 25.96
N LYS A 307 22.59 0.23 25.40
CA LYS A 307 22.19 -1.06 26.01
C LYS A 307 21.25 -0.97 27.22
N ASP A 308 20.67 0.19 27.50
CA ASP A 308 19.67 0.35 28.55
C ASP A 308 18.25 0.04 28.02
N GLU A 309 17.67 -1.08 28.49
CA GLU A 309 16.32 -1.54 28.14
C GLU A 309 15.24 -0.50 28.48
N THR A 310 15.36 0.19 29.62
CA THR A 310 14.37 1.16 30.08
C THR A 310 14.41 2.41 29.21
N TYR A 311 15.61 2.90 28.91
CA TYR A 311 15.80 4.03 28.02
C TYR A 311 15.37 3.69 26.57
N PHE A 312 15.69 2.50 26.07
CA PHE A 312 15.21 2.00 24.77
C PHE A 312 13.67 2.03 24.67
N ARG A 313 12.98 1.47 25.66
CA ARG A 313 11.50 1.48 25.70
C ARG A 313 10.94 2.88 25.85
N ALA A 314 11.57 3.76 26.65
CA ALA A 314 11.15 5.15 26.77
C ALA A 314 11.25 5.90 25.44
N ARG A 315 12.32 5.67 24.66
CA ARG A 315 12.47 6.26 23.33
C ARG A 315 11.46 5.72 22.32
N LEU A 316 11.19 4.42 22.35
CA LEU A 316 10.10 3.85 21.56
C LEU A 316 8.78 4.57 21.86
N VAL A 317 8.46 4.79 23.14
CA VAL A 317 7.27 5.54 23.55
C VAL A 317 7.25 6.97 22.99
N LEU A 318 8.39 7.68 23.05
CA LEU A 318 8.50 9.05 22.57
C LEU A 318 8.30 9.14 21.06
N LEU A 319 8.83 8.20 20.27
CA LEU A 319 8.69 8.17 18.82
C LEU A 319 7.30 7.72 18.36
N MET A 320 6.70 6.74 19.04
CA MET A 320 5.39 6.20 18.66
C MET A 320 4.27 7.23 18.76
N LYS A 321 4.30 8.12 19.76
CA LYS A 321 3.25 9.12 19.98
C LYS A 321 3.03 10.05 18.78
N PRO A 322 4.05 10.75 18.26
CA PRO A 322 3.89 11.57 17.06
C PRO A 322 3.68 10.72 15.80
N ALA A 323 4.24 9.50 15.72
CA ALA A 323 4.04 8.63 14.55
C ALA A 323 2.57 8.20 14.39
N ILE A 324 1.92 7.82 15.50
CA ILE A 324 0.47 7.52 15.52
C ILE A 324 -0.35 8.76 15.13
N ALA A 325 0.05 9.95 15.58
CA ALA A 325 -0.64 11.19 15.22
C ALA A 325 -0.50 11.49 13.71
N ALA A 326 0.68 11.32 13.13
CA ALA A 326 0.91 11.48 11.69
C ALA A 326 0.08 10.48 10.87
N MET A 327 -0.01 9.22 11.30
CA MET A 327 -0.85 8.21 10.65
C MET A 327 -2.34 8.54 10.77
N ALA A 328 -2.79 9.13 11.89
CA ALA A 328 -4.17 9.61 12.02
C ALA A 328 -4.48 10.75 11.05
N THR A 329 -3.54 11.68 10.84
CA THR A 329 -3.65 12.72 9.79
C THR A 329 -3.70 12.08 8.41
N ARG A 330 -2.83 11.12 8.11
CA ARG A 330 -2.86 10.37 6.84
C ARG A 330 -4.23 9.76 6.56
N LYS A 331 -4.83 9.10 7.56
CA LYS A 331 -6.16 8.52 7.43
C LYS A 331 -7.20 9.56 7.03
N LYS A 332 -7.15 10.75 7.63
CA LYS A 332 -8.05 11.85 7.29
C LYS A 332 -7.83 12.31 5.84
N ASP A 333 -6.57 12.52 5.44
CA ASP A 333 -6.22 13.00 4.10
C ASP A 333 -6.68 12.02 3.01
N VAL A 334 -6.35 10.73 3.15
CA VAL A 334 -6.77 9.68 2.22
C VAL A 334 -8.29 9.62 2.14
N SER A 335 -8.98 9.68 3.28
CA SER A 335 -10.45 9.67 3.31
C SER A 335 -11.06 10.91 2.64
N ASP A 336 -10.46 12.08 2.83
CA ASP A 336 -10.89 13.33 2.21
C ASP A 336 -10.70 13.29 0.68
N LEU A 337 -9.64 12.68 0.18
CA LEU A 337 -9.40 12.53 -1.26
C LEU A 337 -10.32 11.47 -1.91
N ILE A 338 -10.57 10.34 -1.23
CA ILE A 338 -11.60 9.37 -1.65
C ILE A 338 -12.94 10.10 -1.78
N ARG A 339 -13.36 10.88 -0.77
CA ARG A 339 -14.61 11.65 -0.81
C ARG A 339 -14.67 12.65 -1.98
N ARG A 340 -13.54 13.25 -2.36
CA ARG A 340 -13.43 14.17 -3.50
C ARG A 340 -13.41 13.44 -4.86
N GLY A 341 -13.44 12.11 -4.85
CA GLY A 341 -13.42 11.29 -6.06
C GLY A 341 -12.06 11.22 -6.74
N VAL A 342 -10.97 11.32 -5.96
CA VAL A 342 -9.60 11.04 -6.46
C VAL A 342 -9.42 9.54 -6.72
N ASN A 343 -10.11 8.70 -5.94
CA ASN A 343 -10.17 7.25 -6.10
C ASN A 343 -11.60 6.87 -6.49
N PRO A 344 -11.94 6.85 -7.80
CA PRO A 344 -13.33 6.73 -8.26
C PRO A 344 -14.08 5.49 -7.78
N ILE A 345 -13.44 4.31 -7.77
CA ILE A 345 -14.06 3.04 -7.36
C ILE A 345 -14.38 3.07 -5.86
N LEU A 346 -13.38 3.43 -5.03
CA LEU A 346 -13.59 3.61 -3.60
C LEU A 346 -14.64 4.69 -3.32
N ALA A 347 -14.61 5.82 -4.01
CA ALA A 347 -15.56 6.91 -3.82
C ALA A 347 -17.01 6.50 -4.12
N GLU A 348 -17.20 5.68 -5.16
CA GLU A 348 -18.52 5.16 -5.53
C GLU A 348 -19.05 4.17 -4.49
N LYS A 349 -18.19 3.26 -4.01
CA LYS A 349 -18.58 2.14 -3.14
C LYS A 349 -18.58 2.49 -1.65
N THR A 350 -17.97 3.59 -1.24
CA THR A 350 -17.91 4.03 0.17
C THR A 350 -18.99 5.05 0.55
N GLN A 351 -20.18 4.98 -0.05
CA GLN A 351 -21.28 5.96 0.15
C GLN A 351 -21.38 6.44 1.62
N PHE A 352 -20.92 7.67 1.87
CA PHE A 352 -20.89 8.34 3.17
C PHE A 352 -20.13 7.57 4.28
N MET A 353 -18.95 8.10 4.65
CA MET A 353 -17.98 7.66 5.67
C MET A 353 -18.48 7.21 7.06
N GLN A 354 -19.77 7.08 7.33
CA GLN A 354 -20.25 6.57 8.62
C GLN A 354 -19.82 5.12 8.89
N LYS A 355 -19.38 4.34 7.87
CA LYS A 355 -19.11 2.90 8.04
C LYS A 355 -17.83 2.30 7.43
N ASN A 356 -16.94 3.06 6.77
CA ASN A 356 -15.67 2.49 6.28
C ASN A 356 -14.78 1.99 7.43
N ASP A 357 -14.50 0.68 7.45
CA ASP A 357 -13.56 0.09 8.40
C ASP A 357 -12.12 0.37 7.96
N SER A 358 -11.55 1.43 8.53
CA SER A 358 -10.21 1.90 8.21
C SER A 358 -9.29 1.72 9.41
N SER A 359 -8.24 0.91 9.27
CA SER A 359 -7.26 0.69 10.33
C SER A 359 -5.88 1.22 9.95
N LEU A 360 -5.17 1.69 10.97
CA LEU A 360 -3.77 2.08 10.88
C LEU A 360 -2.92 0.93 11.39
N ILE A 361 -1.84 0.65 10.67
CA ILE A 361 -0.85 -0.36 11.00
C ILE A 361 0.46 0.38 11.25
N LEU A 362 1.09 0.08 12.37
CA LEU A 362 2.40 0.62 12.74
C LEU A 362 3.38 -0.55 12.81
N ASN A 363 4.32 -0.61 11.87
CA ASN A 363 5.26 -1.73 11.82
C ASN A 363 6.43 -1.49 12.77
N LEU A 364 6.91 -2.56 13.40
CA LEU A 364 8.14 -2.56 14.19
C LEU A 364 9.11 -3.54 13.53
N VAL A 365 10.25 -3.04 13.05
CA VAL A 365 11.20 -3.83 12.27
C VAL A 365 12.43 -4.13 13.10
N GLY A 366 12.96 -5.35 13.03
CA GLY A 366 14.23 -5.74 13.64
C GLY A 366 14.19 -5.92 15.16
N LEU A 367 13.07 -6.41 15.70
CA LEU A 367 12.92 -6.61 17.15
C LEU A 367 13.95 -7.60 17.72
N LYS A 368 14.22 -8.71 17.01
CA LYS A 368 15.19 -9.72 17.45
C LYS A 368 16.61 -9.15 17.46
N GLU A 369 16.98 -8.37 16.45
CA GLU A 369 18.26 -7.69 16.34
C GLU A 369 18.44 -6.68 17.47
N ALA A 370 17.42 -5.85 17.71
CA ALA A 370 17.42 -4.87 18.77
C ALA A 370 17.67 -5.52 20.14
N VAL A 371 16.90 -6.56 20.49
CA VAL A 371 16.99 -7.22 21.80
C VAL A 371 18.25 -8.08 21.94
N HIS A 372 18.52 -8.95 20.96
CA HIS A 372 19.54 -9.97 21.12
C HIS A 372 20.95 -9.53 20.73
N LYS A 373 21.07 -8.71 19.68
CA LYS A 373 22.39 -8.31 19.17
C LYS A 373 22.85 -6.98 19.78
N ILE A 374 21.95 -6.03 19.93
CA ILE A 374 22.30 -4.66 20.31
C ILE A 374 22.21 -4.44 21.82
N LEU A 375 21.07 -4.72 22.44
CA LEU A 375 20.93 -4.66 23.90
C LEU A 375 21.75 -5.76 24.60
N GLY A 376 21.95 -6.90 23.94
CA GLY A 376 22.83 -7.98 24.39
C GLY A 376 22.15 -9.05 25.24
N HIS A 377 20.83 -9.16 25.18
CA HIS A 377 20.09 -10.24 25.86
C HIS A 377 20.17 -11.54 25.05
N LYS A 378 20.43 -12.68 25.70
CA LYS A 378 20.52 -13.97 25.01
C LYS A 378 19.17 -14.39 24.40
N ASP A 379 19.17 -15.24 23.37
CA ASP A 379 17.94 -15.86 22.86
C ASP A 379 17.54 -17.06 23.74
N ASP A 380 17.22 -16.74 24.99
CA ASP A 380 16.72 -17.67 26.00
C ASP A 380 15.40 -17.15 26.58
N LYS A 381 14.94 -17.77 27.67
CA LYS A 381 13.68 -17.38 28.31
C LYS A 381 13.70 -15.91 28.76
N GLU A 382 14.81 -15.44 29.33
CA GLU A 382 14.92 -14.07 29.83
C GLU A 382 14.93 -13.06 28.68
N GLY A 383 15.67 -13.33 27.60
CA GLY A 383 15.64 -12.46 26.42
C GLY A 383 14.28 -12.40 25.73
N LYS A 384 13.53 -13.51 25.71
CA LYS A 384 12.14 -13.53 25.20
C LYS A 384 11.19 -12.73 26.09
N GLU A 385 11.41 -12.70 27.40
CA GLU A 385 10.66 -11.82 28.29
C GLU A 385 10.93 -10.35 28.00
N ILE A 386 12.18 -9.97 27.66
CA ILE A 386 12.49 -8.60 27.22
C ILE A 386 11.80 -8.26 25.90
N LEU A 387 11.83 -9.19 24.94
CA LEU A 387 11.13 -9.03 23.67
C LEU A 387 9.62 -8.76 23.88
N ASN A 388 8.98 -9.55 24.73
CA ASN A 388 7.57 -9.36 25.08
C ASN A 388 7.33 -8.01 25.78
N LYS A 389 8.18 -7.58 26.72
CA LYS A 389 8.07 -6.26 27.36
C LYS A 389 8.11 -5.11 26.35
N VAL A 390 8.93 -5.20 25.31
CA VAL A 390 9.02 -4.19 24.25
C VAL A 390 7.72 -4.17 23.44
N LEU A 391 7.18 -5.33 23.08
CA LEU A 391 5.89 -5.45 22.40
C LEU A 391 4.73 -4.93 23.26
N ASP A 392 4.66 -5.32 24.53
CA ASP A 392 3.66 -4.85 25.49
C ASP A 392 3.69 -3.34 25.63
N THR A 393 4.89 -2.75 25.69
CA THR A 393 5.06 -1.29 25.68
C THR A 393 4.43 -0.66 24.44
N ALA A 394 4.69 -1.21 23.26
CA ALA A 394 4.13 -0.71 22.01
C ALA A 394 2.59 -0.87 21.95
N VAL A 395 2.08 -2.03 22.35
CA VAL A 395 0.64 -2.34 22.44
C VAL A 395 -0.06 -1.36 23.39
N ASP A 396 0.52 -1.09 24.56
CA ASP A 396 -0.03 -0.18 25.56
C ASP A 396 -0.18 1.24 25.02
N ILE A 397 0.83 1.75 24.31
CA ILE A 397 0.78 3.10 23.72
C ILE A 397 -0.31 3.17 22.65
N ALA A 398 -0.39 2.16 21.79
CA ALA A 398 -1.38 2.06 20.75
C ALA A 398 -2.80 2.07 21.31
N HIS A 399 -3.10 1.26 22.32
CA HIS A 399 -4.41 1.20 22.96
C HIS A 399 -4.77 2.48 23.73
N LYS A 400 -3.80 3.09 24.44
CA LYS A 400 -4.04 4.31 25.22
C LYS A 400 -4.42 5.51 24.35
N LYS A 401 -3.87 5.59 23.14
CA LYS A 401 -4.12 6.74 22.26
C LYS A 401 -5.43 6.62 21.50
N VAL A 402 -5.94 5.43 21.18
CA VAL A 402 -7.17 5.29 20.37
C VAL A 402 -7.85 3.92 20.55
N LYS A 403 -9.16 3.93 20.82
CA LYS A 403 -10.02 2.76 21.12
C LYS A 403 -10.35 1.83 19.93
N LYS A 404 -9.82 2.05 18.73
CA LYS A 404 -10.31 1.41 17.49
C LYS A 404 -9.20 1.19 16.45
N TRP A 405 -8.10 0.56 16.84
CA TRP A 405 -7.06 0.15 15.89
C TRP A 405 -6.79 -1.34 15.98
N GLU A 406 -6.72 -2.00 14.83
CA GLU A 406 -5.93 -3.22 14.67
C GLU A 406 -4.48 -2.79 14.46
N LEU A 407 -3.70 -2.70 15.53
CA LEU A 407 -2.25 -2.60 15.39
C LEU A 407 -1.73 -4.01 15.07
N MET A 408 -1.33 -4.22 13.83
CA MET A 408 -0.67 -5.45 13.44
C MET A 408 0.83 -5.21 13.49
N PHE A 409 1.52 -5.86 14.43
CA PHE A 409 2.98 -5.92 14.40
C PHE A 409 3.40 -6.92 13.33
N LEU A 410 3.76 -6.42 12.15
CA LEU A 410 4.58 -7.20 11.24
C LEU A 410 6.00 -7.20 11.82
N LEU A 411 6.32 -8.28 12.54
CA LEU A 411 7.70 -8.61 12.89
C LEU A 411 8.36 -9.15 11.62
N GLN A 412 8.93 -8.24 10.83
CA GLN A 412 9.87 -8.59 9.77
C GLN A 412 11.28 -8.70 10.36
#